data_AF-A0A2N0RM16-F1
#
_entry.id   AF-A0A2N0RM16-F1
#
_cell.length_a   1.000
_cell.length_b   1.000
_cell.length_c   1.000
_cell.angle_alpha   90.00
_cell.angle_beta   90.00
_cell.angle_gamma   90.00
#
_symmetry.space_group_name_H-M   'P 1'
#
loop_
_entity.id
_entity.type
_entity.pdbx_description
1 polymer ?
#
loop_
_entity_poly.entity_id
_entity_poly.type
_entity_poly.pdbx_seq_one_letter_code
_entity_poly.pdbx_strand_id
1 'polypeptide(L)'
;MAAEDSFIFSFHNNRIDNHILSRVKDKGNAIFNDPHSGPKFGNNDLIILGMYSGNCCKKSYYEKPIRRTTNQFTIEEFEVFQIV
;
A
#
# COMPACT_ATOMS: atom_id res chain seq x y z
N MET A 1 15.58 1.05 8.94
CA MET A 1 14.25 0.67 9.49
C MET A 1 14.08 -0.82 9.26
N ALA A 2 13.82 -1.60 10.30
CA ALA A 2 13.47 -3.00 10.14
C ALA A 2 12.01 -3.07 9.67
N ALA A 3 11.79 -3.01 8.36
CA ALA A 3 10.47 -3.15 7.76
C ALA A 3 10.07 -4.61 7.58
N GLU A 4 10.69 -5.54 8.34
CA GLU A 4 10.51 -6.98 8.15
C GLU A 4 9.07 -7.43 8.41
N ASP A 5 8.42 -6.76 9.35
CA ASP A 5 7.03 -7.00 9.72
C ASP A 5 6.05 -6.14 8.91
N SER A 6 6.52 -5.36 7.93
CA SER A 6 5.63 -4.54 7.10
C SER A 6 4.74 -5.42 6.24
N PHE A 7 3.45 -5.09 6.25
CA PHE A 7 2.44 -5.71 5.40
C PHE A 7 1.50 -4.64 4.88
N ILE A 8 0.91 -4.92 3.72
CA ILE A 8 -0.25 -4.21 3.21
C ILE A 8 -1.38 -5.21 3.07
N PHE A 9 -2.61 -4.73 3.27
CA PHE A 9 -3.79 -5.58 3.19
C PHE A 9 -4.97 -4.84 2.58
N SER A 10 -5.96 -5.61 2.16
CA SER A 10 -7.25 -5.09 1.72
C SER A 10 -8.37 -6.06 2.05
N PHE A 11 -9.58 -5.53 2.19
CA PHE A 11 -10.81 -6.30 2.24
C PHE A 11 -11.56 -6.16 0.92
N HIS A 12 -12.17 -7.24 0.45
CA HIS A 12 -13.08 -7.18 -0.68
C HIS A 12 -14.54 -7.24 -0.21
N ASN A 13 -15.36 -6.28 -0.65
CA ASN A 13 -16.79 -6.18 -0.32
C ASN A 13 -17.08 -6.21 1.18
N ASN A 14 -16.23 -5.57 1.98
CA ASN A 14 -16.37 -5.44 3.44
C ASN A 14 -16.48 -6.78 4.20
N ARG A 15 -15.97 -7.89 3.62
CA ARG A 15 -15.93 -9.21 4.27
C ARG A 15 -14.51 -9.56 4.68
N ILE A 16 -14.32 -9.88 5.96
CA ILE A 16 -13.02 -10.25 6.55
C ILE A 16 -12.48 -11.54 5.90
N ASP A 17 -13.35 -12.49 5.56
CA ASP A 17 -12.95 -13.77 4.94
C ASP A 17 -12.30 -13.59 3.56
N ASN A 18 -12.60 -12.47 2.89
CA ASN A 18 -12.06 -12.12 1.59
C ASN A 18 -10.94 -11.08 1.69
N HIS A 19 -10.12 -11.17 2.74
CA HIS A 19 -8.95 -10.32 2.87
C HIS A 19 -7.79 -10.80 2.00
N ILE A 20 -6.96 -9.86 1.58
CA ILE A 20 -5.64 -10.14 1.02
C ILE A 20 -4.62 -9.61 2.01
N LEU A 21 -3.77 -10.49 2.54
CA LEU A 21 -2.58 -10.11 3.28
C LEU A 21 -1.36 -10.26 2.36
N SER A 22 -0.61 -9.18 2.20
CA SER A 22 0.58 -9.12 1.37
C SER A 22 1.76 -8.65 2.22
N ARG A 23 2.71 -9.53 2.48
CA ARG A 23 3.91 -9.20 3.26
C ARG A 23 4.99 -8.61 2.37
N VAL A 24 5.91 -7.87 2.98
CA VAL A 24 7.06 -7.35 2.25
C VAL A 24 7.92 -8.49 1.72
N LYS A 25 8.34 -8.40 0.45
CA LYS A 25 9.33 -9.29 -0.15
C LYS A 25 10.71 -8.64 -0.13
N ASP A 26 10.78 -7.36 -0.47
CA ASP A 26 12.02 -6.57 -0.47
C ASP A 26 11.99 -5.51 0.63
N LYS A 27 12.68 -5.83 1.73
CA LYS A 27 12.73 -5.04 2.96
C LYS A 27 13.35 -3.66 2.75
N GLY A 28 14.34 -3.55 1.85
CA GLY A 28 15.00 -2.27 1.56
C GLY A 28 14.09 -1.28 0.83
N ASN A 29 13.04 -1.80 0.21
CA ASN A 29 12.09 -1.06 -0.61
C ASN A 29 10.66 -1.12 -0.06
N ALA A 30 10.50 -1.41 1.23
CA ALA A 30 9.18 -1.62 1.85
C ALA A 30 8.36 -0.34 2.00
N ILE A 31 9.04 0.75 2.38
CA ILE A 31 8.45 2.04 2.73
C ILE A 31 9.33 3.13 2.13
N PHE A 32 8.71 4.09 1.44
CA PHE A 32 9.37 5.29 0.99
C PHE A 32 8.59 6.51 1.43
N ASN A 33 9.29 7.64 1.52
CA ASN A 33 8.66 8.94 1.67
C ASN A 33 9.17 9.81 0.52
N ASP A 34 8.27 10.20 -0.38
CA ASP A 34 8.59 10.95 -1.58
C ASP A 34 8.03 12.38 -1.47
N PRO A 35 8.81 13.43 -1.80
CA PRO A 35 8.33 14.82 -1.72
C PRO A 35 7.08 15.13 -2.57
N HIS A 36 6.83 14.35 -3.62
CA HIS A 36 5.70 14.54 -4.53
C HIS A 36 4.55 13.55 -4.30
N SER A 37 4.80 12.49 -3.53
CA SER A 37 3.85 11.38 -3.40
C SER A 37 3.51 11.04 -1.95
N GLY A 38 4.16 11.73 -0.99
CA GLY A 38 4.05 11.46 0.43
C GLY A 38 4.57 10.06 0.81
N PRO A 39 4.05 9.48 1.91
CA PRO A 39 4.36 8.11 2.28
C PRO A 39 3.79 7.12 1.26
N LYS A 40 4.63 6.20 0.80
CA LYS A 40 4.24 5.09 -0.07
C LYS A 40 4.78 3.76 0.46
N PHE A 41 4.01 2.71 0.23
CA PHE A 41 4.41 1.34 0.55
C PHE A 41 4.83 0.67 -0.75
N GLY A 42 6.09 0.22 -0.80
CA GLY A 42 6.68 -0.25 -2.04
C GLY A 42 6.86 0.87 -3.07
N ASN A 43 7.35 0.55 -4.27
CA ASN A 43 7.47 1.58 -5.31
C ASN A 43 6.09 2.04 -5.79
N ASN A 44 5.19 1.06 -5.96
CA ASN A 44 3.85 1.22 -6.51
C ASN A 44 2.82 0.35 -5.79
N ASP A 45 3.20 -0.42 -4.77
CA ASP A 45 2.30 -1.39 -4.13
C ASP A 45 1.11 -0.67 -3.47
N LEU A 46 1.35 0.49 -2.86
CA LEU A 46 0.31 1.43 -2.44
C LEU A 46 0.85 2.87 -2.40
N ILE A 47 0.28 3.74 -3.23
CA ILE A 47 0.50 5.20 -3.25
C ILE A 47 -0.84 5.88 -2.93
N ILE A 48 -0.85 6.67 -1.86
CA ILE A 48 -2.05 7.31 -1.29
C ILE A 48 -2.16 8.80 -1.69
N LEU A 49 -1.04 9.44 -2.05
CA LEU A 49 -0.95 10.89 -2.28
C LEU A 49 -0.09 11.24 -3.50
N GLY A 50 -0.22 10.52 -4.61
CA GLY A 50 0.59 10.79 -5.80
C GLY A 50 0.20 12.10 -6.50
N MET A 51 0.99 13.19 -6.37
CA MET A 51 0.70 14.50 -7.00
C MET A 51 0.47 14.39 -8.51
N TYR A 52 1.32 13.64 -9.21
CA TYR A 52 1.33 13.61 -10.68
C TYR A 52 0.62 12.38 -11.26
N SER A 53 0.73 11.25 -10.57
CA SER A 53 0.28 9.94 -11.06
C SER A 53 -1.06 9.52 -10.47
N GLY A 54 -1.63 10.31 -9.55
CA GLY A 54 -2.76 9.91 -8.72
C GLY A 54 -2.43 8.74 -7.80
N ASN A 55 -3.45 8.19 -7.17
CA ASN A 55 -3.29 7.03 -6.28
C ASN A 55 -3.14 5.76 -7.11
N CYS A 56 -2.18 4.93 -6.72
CA CYS A 56 -1.81 3.74 -7.46
C CYS A 56 -1.67 2.54 -6.53
N CYS A 57 -2.01 1.36 -7.04
CA CYS A 57 -1.83 0.10 -6.35
C CYS A 57 -1.50 -0.97 -7.39
N LYS A 58 -0.21 -1.25 -7.52
CA LYS A 58 0.35 -2.23 -8.46
C LYS A 58 1.50 -2.96 -7.77
N LYS A 59 1.37 -4.29 -7.70
CA LYS A 59 2.37 -5.15 -7.05
C LYS A 59 3.78 -4.88 -7.59
N SER A 60 4.72 -4.64 -6.68
CA SER A 60 6.14 -4.44 -6.94
C SER A 60 6.96 -5.21 -5.90
N TYR A 61 7.05 -4.71 -4.67
CA TYR A 61 7.93 -5.19 -3.59
C TYR A 61 7.22 -5.96 -2.48
N TYR A 62 5.89 -6.04 -2.51
CA TYR A 62 5.12 -6.91 -1.63
C TYR A 62 4.73 -8.20 -2.37
N GLU A 63 4.38 -9.26 -1.65
CA GLU A 63 4.16 -10.59 -2.24
C GLU A 63 2.99 -10.65 -3.23
N LYS A 64 1.89 -9.98 -2.90
CA LYS A 64 0.60 -10.04 -3.59
C LYS A 64 0.04 -8.64 -3.91
N PRO A 65 -0.67 -8.46 -5.04
CA PRO A 65 -1.48 -7.26 -5.24
C PRO A 65 -2.63 -7.23 -4.24
N ILE A 66 -2.92 -6.07 -3.64
CA ILE A 66 -4.07 -5.89 -2.74
C ILE A 66 -5.30 -5.31 -3.44
N ARG A 67 -5.22 -4.98 -4.73
CA ARG A 67 -6.36 -4.60 -5.58
C ARG A 67 -6.42 -5.50 -6.81
N ARG A 68 -7.65 -5.75 -7.30
CA ARG A 68 -7.89 -6.54 -8.52
C ARG A 68 -7.50 -5.79 -9.78
N THR A 69 -7.61 -4.46 -9.77
CA THR A 69 -7.27 -3.59 -10.90
C THR A 69 -6.06 -2.73 -10.54
N THR A 70 -5.30 -2.35 -11.55
CA THR A 70 -4.16 -1.41 -11.43
C THR A 70 -4.54 0.01 -11.81
N ASN A 71 -5.84 0.27 -12.00
CA ASN A 71 -6.33 1.60 -12.37
C ASN A 71 -6.18 2.56 -11.19
N GLN A 72 -6.04 3.84 -11.51
CA GLN A 72 -6.07 4.92 -10.53
C GLN A 72 -7.37 4.86 -9.71
N PHE A 73 -7.30 5.39 -8.50
CA PHE A 73 -8.43 5.43 -7.57
C PHE A 73 -8.41 6.71 -6.75
N THR A 74 -9.56 7.07 -6.21
CA THR A 74 -9.70 8.16 -5.24
C THR A 74 -9.79 7.58 -3.83
N ILE A 75 -9.38 8.38 -2.86
CA ILE A 75 -9.46 8.03 -1.44
C ILE A 75 -10.46 9.00 -0.84
N GLU A 76 -11.49 8.46 -0.21
CA GLU A 76 -12.52 9.25 0.48
C GLU A 76 -12.01 9.72 1.84
N GLU A 77 -11.32 8.84 2.56
CA GLU A 77 -10.79 9.09 3.90
C GLU A 77 -9.49 8.30 4.13
N PHE A 78 -8.58 8.88 4.92
CA PHE A 78 -7.33 8.25 5.32
C PHE A 78 -7.03 8.56 6.79
N GLU A 79 -6.79 7.50 7.56
CA GLU A 79 -6.52 7.57 9.00
C GLU A 79 -5.17 6.91 9.32
N VAL A 80 -4.47 7.45 10.31
CA VAL A 80 -3.21 6.91 10.82
C VAL A 80 -3.35 6.60 12.29
N PHE A 81 -3.03 5.36 12.67
CA PHE A 81 -3.10 4.88 14.05
C PHE A 81 -1.72 4.49 14.55
N GLN A 82 -1.41 4.84 15.80
CA GLN A 82 -0.26 4.34 16.54
C GLN A 82 -0.76 3.46 17.68
N ILE A 83 -0.25 2.23 17.75
CA ILE A 83 -0.54 1.29 18.85
C ILE A 83 0.62 1.38 19.85
N VAL A 84 0.29 1.54 21.14
CA VAL A 84 1.22 1.68 22.28
C VAL A 84 1.11 0.49 23.24
#